data_AF-A0A1C5LAC8-F1
#
_entry.id   AF-A0A1C5LAC8-F1
#
_cell.length_a   1.000
_cell.length_b   1.000
_cell.length_c   1.000
_cell.angle_alpha   90.00
_cell.angle_beta   90.00
_cell.angle_gamma   90.00
#
_symmetry.space_group_name_H-M   'P 1'
#
loop_
_entity.id
_entity.type
_entity.pdbx_description
1 polymer ?
#
loop_
_entity_poly.entity_id
_entity_poly.type
_entity_poly.pdbx_seq_one_letter_code
_entity_poly.pdbx_strand_id
1 'polypeptide(L)'
;MIKPEELRKLCTDDTIYLTQHYLLRMRERGIKYQDIKTVLLNGDIIEQYEDDTPFPSCLVMGLTISGKFLHVVCGIGNGLIHVITAYYPSLDKFEDDYKTRKGR
;
A
#
# COMPACT_ATOMS: atom_id res chain seq x y z
N MET A 1 2.51 13.79 -7.32
CA MET A 1 3.08 13.06 -6.17
C MET A 1 2.10 12.95 -5.01
N ILE A 2 1.83 11.74 -4.52
CA ILE A 2 1.01 11.53 -3.31
C ILE A 2 1.85 11.86 -2.07
N LYS A 3 1.27 12.60 -1.12
CA LYS A 3 1.93 12.95 0.14
C LYS A 3 1.56 11.99 1.28
N PRO A 4 2.50 11.59 2.15
CA PRO A 4 2.20 10.72 3.29
C PRO A 4 1.14 11.30 4.23
N GLU A 5 1.09 12.62 4.43
CA GLU A 5 0.10 13.23 5.33
C GLU A 5 -1.33 13.07 4.80
N GLU A 6 -1.50 13.07 3.47
CA GLU A 6 -2.80 12.90 2.82
C GLU A 6 -3.32 11.46 2.99
N LEU A 7 -2.46 10.46 2.75
CA LEU A 7 -2.78 9.05 3.02
C LEU A 7 -3.15 8.83 4.48
N ARG A 8 -2.37 9.39 5.41
CA ARG A 8 -2.60 9.24 6.86
C ARG A 8 -3.94 9.85 7.26
N LYS A 9 -4.26 11.04 6.75
CA LYS A 9 -5.55 11.70 6.99
C LYS A 9 -6.72 10.84 6.52
N LEU A 10 -6.72 10.45 5.24
CA LEU A 10 -7.81 9.65 4.66
C LEU A 10 -7.95 8.27 5.34
N CYS A 11 -6.83 7.63 5.69
CA CYS A 11 -6.85 6.37 6.42
C CYS A 11 -7.40 6.50 7.85
N THR A 12 -7.16 7.65 8.51
CA THR A 12 -7.71 7.95 9.83
C THR A 12 -9.23 8.16 9.77
N ASP A 13 -9.70 8.83 8.72
CA ASP A 13 -11.13 9.05 8.45
C ASP A 13 -11.86 7.77 7.95
N ASP A 14 -11.16 6.62 7.90
CA ASP A 14 -11.63 5.33 7.39
C ASP A 14 -12.16 5.39 5.94
N THR A 15 -11.61 6.32 5.15
CA THR A 15 -11.97 6.57 3.75
C THR A 15 -11.17 5.68 2.79
N ILE A 16 -11.30 4.36 2.97
CA ILE A 16 -10.59 3.35 2.16
C ILE A 16 -11.58 2.56 1.30
N TYR A 17 -11.35 2.56 0.00
CA TYR A 17 -12.09 1.79 -0.99
C TYR A 17 -11.34 0.51 -1.36
N LEU A 18 -12.01 -0.63 -1.23
CA LEU A 18 -11.52 -1.96 -1.55
C LEU A 18 -12.45 -2.64 -2.57
N THR A 19 -11.89 -3.15 -3.66
CA THR A 19 -12.67 -3.95 -4.63
C THR A 19 -12.90 -5.38 -4.13
N GLN A 20 -13.93 -6.06 -4.65
CA GLN A 20 -14.18 -7.47 -4.35
C GLN A 20 -13.00 -8.37 -4.75
N HIS A 21 -12.37 -8.09 -5.89
CA HIS A 21 -11.18 -8.81 -6.35
C HIS A 21 -10.05 -8.69 -5.32
N TYR A 22 -9.82 -7.47 -4.81
CA TYR A 22 -8.78 -7.23 -3.81
C TYR A 22 -9.06 -7.95 -2.50
N LEU A 23 -10.31 -7.92 -2.01
CA LEU A 23 -10.70 -8.64 -0.79
C LEU A 23 -10.41 -10.14 -0.86
N LEU A 24 -10.63 -10.76 -2.03
CA LEU A 24 -10.28 -12.16 -2.27
C LEU A 24 -8.77 -12.38 -2.18
N ARG A 25 -7.97 -11.53 -2.84
CA ARG A 25 -6.50 -11.62 -2.82
C ARG A 25 -5.91 -11.42 -1.43
N MET A 26 -6.46 -10.50 -0.64
CA MET A 26 -6.06 -10.32 0.76
C MET A 26 -6.26 -11.61 1.56
N ARG A 27 -7.41 -12.25 1.40
CA ARG A 27 -7.74 -13.51 2.07
C ARG A 27 -6.79 -14.63 1.68
N GLU A 28 -6.53 -14.80 0.38
CA GLU A 28 -5.57 -15.79 -0.14
C GLU A 28 -4.15 -15.60 0.43
N ARG A 29 -3.76 -14.34 0.67
CA ARG A 29 -2.43 -13.97 1.19
C ARG A 29 -2.38 -13.88 2.71
N GLY A 30 -3.49 -14.07 3.42
CA GLY A 30 -3.55 -13.91 4.88
C GLY A 30 -3.34 -12.47 5.36
N ILE A 31 -3.56 -11.48 4.50
CA ILE A 31 -3.41 -10.06 4.82
C ILE A 31 -4.72 -9.54 5.40
N LYS A 32 -4.67 -8.90 6.57
CA LYS A 32 -5.87 -8.35 7.23
C LYS A 32 -6.05 -6.88 6.87
N TYR A 33 -7.30 -6.41 6.94
CA TYR A 33 -7.62 -4.98 6.77
C TYR A 33 -6.85 -4.09 7.74
N GLN A 34 -6.70 -4.53 8.99
CA GLN A 34 -5.94 -3.80 10.00
C GLN A 34 -4.45 -3.66 9.64
N ASP A 35 -3.85 -4.67 8.99
CA ASP A 35 -2.46 -4.57 8.53
C ASP A 35 -2.30 -3.48 7.46
N ILE A 36 -3.28 -3.36 6.54
CA ILE A 36 -3.32 -2.29 5.54
C ILE A 36 -3.39 -0.92 6.22
N LYS A 37 -4.30 -0.74 7.18
CA LYS A 37 -4.40 0.52 7.92
C LYS A 37 -3.10 0.85 8.65
N THR A 38 -2.49 -0.13 9.32
CA THR A 38 -1.22 0.07 10.02
C THR A 38 -0.11 0.53 9.07
N VAL A 39 -0.01 -0.09 7.88
CA VAL A 39 0.98 0.31 6.86
C VAL A 39 0.68 1.69 6.28
N LEU A 40 -0.57 2.02 5.95
CA LEU A 40 -0.91 3.33 5.40
C LEU A 40 -0.73 4.46 6.42
N LEU A 41 -0.91 4.18 7.71
CA LEU A 41 -0.73 5.17 8.78
C LEU A 41 0.75 5.38 9.14
N ASN A 42 1.54 4.30 9.22
CA ASN A 42 2.89 4.36 9.80
C ASN A 42 4.02 4.10 8.80
N GLY A 43 3.69 3.62 7.60
CA GLY A 43 4.67 3.28 6.58
C GLY A 43 5.20 4.49 5.81
N ASP A 44 6.14 4.17 4.93
CA ASP A 44 6.81 5.12 4.05
C ASP A 44 6.38 4.88 2.60
N ILE A 45 6.16 5.97 1.85
CA ILE A 45 6.04 5.89 0.40
C ILE A 45 7.44 5.66 -0.18
N ILE A 46 7.63 4.53 -0.86
CA ILE A 46 8.92 4.11 -1.41
C ILE A 46 8.98 4.23 -2.94
N GLU A 47 7.83 4.25 -3.61
CA GLU A 47 7.74 4.54 -5.05
C GLU A 47 6.49 5.39 -5.34
N GLN A 48 6.60 6.26 -6.34
CA GLN A 48 5.51 7.08 -6.86
C GLN A 48 5.23 6.70 -8.32
N TYR A 49 3.96 6.59 -8.68
CA TYR A 49 3.49 6.26 -10.02
C TYR A 49 2.51 7.36 -10.47
N GLU A 50 3.07 8.49 -10.91
CA GLU A 50 2.27 9.68 -11.23
C GLU A 50 1.42 9.53 -12.50
N ASP A 51 1.87 8.67 -13.41
CA ASP A 51 1.25 8.41 -14.70
C ASP A 51 0.19 7.28 -14.65
N ASP A 52 -0.05 6.69 -13.47
CA ASP A 52 -1.08 5.66 -13.31
C ASP A 52 -2.48 6.22 -13.58
N THR A 53 -3.33 5.36 -14.14
CA THR A 53 -4.73 5.68 -14.47
C THR A 53 -5.68 4.78 -13.69
N PRO A 54 -6.85 5.28 -13.24
CA PRO A 54 -7.40 6.63 -13.44
C PRO A 54 -6.85 7.71 -12.51
N PHE A 55 -6.07 7.34 -11.50
CA PHE A 55 -5.47 8.27 -10.54
C PHE A 55 -4.00 7.90 -10.32
N PRO A 56 -3.13 8.88 -10.02
CA PRO A 56 -1.78 8.62 -9.53
C PRO A 56 -1.80 7.60 -8.38
N SER A 57 -0.82 6.73 -8.35
CA SER A 57 -0.68 5.73 -7.29
C SER A 57 0.73 5.75 -6.69
N CYS A 58 0.90 5.03 -5.58
CA CYS A 58 2.17 4.91 -4.89
C CYS A 58 2.32 3.54 -4.23
N LEU A 59 3.57 3.15 -3.99
CA LEU A 59 3.92 1.98 -3.21
C LEU A 59 4.30 2.41 -1.80
N VAL A 60 3.53 1.95 -0.81
CA VAL A 60 3.80 2.15 0.61
C VAL A 60 4.41 0.88 1.19
N MET A 61 5.52 1.01 1.90
CA MET A 61 6.13 -0.05 2.69
C MET A 61 5.94 0.24 4.18
N GLY A 62 5.52 -0.78 4.94
CA GLY A 62 5.47 -0.68 6.39
C GLY A 62 5.44 -2.06 7.03
N LEU A 63 5.22 -2.09 8.35
CA LEU A 63 5.07 -3.32 9.11
C LEU A 63 3.59 -3.63 9.36
N THR A 64 3.23 -4.90 9.22
CA THR A 64 1.96 -5.44 9.73
C THR A 64 1.90 -5.33 11.26
N ILE A 65 0.72 -5.57 11.84
CA ILE A 65 0.58 -5.65 13.31
C ILE A 65 1.47 -6.76 13.89
N SER A 66 1.71 -7.81 13.12
CA SER A 66 2.60 -8.93 13.46
C SER A 66 4.08 -8.68 13.16
N GLY A 67 4.47 -7.48 12.74
CA GLY A 67 5.87 -7.12 12.50
C GLY A 67 6.47 -7.66 11.20
N LYS A 68 5.64 -8.01 10.20
CA LYS A 68 6.10 -8.44 8.86
C LYS A 68 6.12 -7.24 7.91
N PHE A 69 7.11 -7.14 7.03
CA PHE A 69 7.09 -6.15 5.95
C PHE A 69 5.91 -6.39 5.02
N LEU A 70 5.15 -5.34 4.71
CA LEU A 70 4.02 -5.40 3.80
C LEU A 70 4.09 -4.21 2.83
N HIS A 71 3.91 -4.53 1.56
CA HIS A 71 3.79 -3.58 0.48
C HIS A 71 2.33 -3.36 0.15
N VAL A 72 1.91 -2.10 0.07
CA VAL A 72 0.56 -1.69 -0.30
C VAL A 72 0.68 -0.72 -1.48
N VAL A 73 0.06 -1.08 -2.60
CA VAL A 73 -0.10 -0.17 -3.74
C VAL A 73 -1.47 0.47 -3.64
N CYS A 74 -1.50 1.80 -3.58
CA CYS A 74 -2.73 2.56 -3.49
C CYS A 74 -2.64 3.89 -4.21
N GLY A 75 -3.78 4.36 -4.72
CA GLY A 75 -3.95 5.71 -5.26
C GLY A 75 -4.93 6.53 -4.43
N ILE A 76 -4.95 7.84 -4.65
CA ILE A 76 -5.95 8.74 -4.06
C ILE A 76 -6.80 9.29 -5.19
N GLY A 77 -8.12 9.12 -5.07
CA GLY A 77 -9.08 9.55 -6.08
C GLY A 77 -10.44 9.79 -5.49
N ASN A 78 -11.09 10.90 -5.88
CA ASN A 78 -12.40 11.31 -5.36
C ASN A 78 -12.45 11.40 -3.83
N GLY A 79 -11.34 11.79 -3.17
CA GLY A 79 -11.25 11.87 -1.72
C GLY A 79 -11.21 10.52 -0.99
N LEU A 80 -10.91 9.42 -1.69
CA LEU A 80 -10.78 8.09 -1.12
C LEU A 80 -9.40 7.50 -1.43
N ILE A 81 -8.90 6.65 -0.53
CA ILE A 81 -7.77 5.76 -0.83
C ILE A 81 -8.31 4.56 -1.60
N HIS A 82 -7.83 4.36 -2.82
CA HIS A 82 -8.11 3.17 -3.62
C HIS A 82 -6.97 2.18 -3.46
N VAL A 83 -7.20 1.10 -2.73
CA VAL A 83 -6.18 0.05 -2.59
C VAL A 83 -6.22 -0.87 -3.80
N ILE A 84 -5.12 -0.92 -4.53
CA ILE A 84 -4.96 -1.69 -5.77
C ILE A 84 -4.51 -3.11 -5.42
N THR A 85 -3.45 -3.25 -4.62
CA THR A 85 -2.98 -4.55 -4.14
C THR A 85 -2.13 -4.42 -2.89
N ALA A 86 -1.95 -5.54 -2.18
CA ALA A 86 -1.05 -5.65 -1.04
C ALA A 86 -0.37 -7.02 -1.04
N TYR A 87 0.93 -7.06 -0.78
CA TYR A 87 1.74 -8.27 -0.83
C TYR A 87 2.95 -8.20 0.10
N TYR A 88 3.43 -9.35 0.53
CA TYR A 88 4.72 -9.45 1.22
C TYR A 88 5.85 -9.32 0.19
N PRO A 89 6.81 -8.40 0.37
CA PRO A 89 7.90 -8.23 -0.58
C PRO A 89 8.80 -9.47 -0.61
N SER A 90 9.41 -9.75 -1.76
CA SER A 90 10.37 -10.84 -1.95
C SER A 90 11.75 -10.31 -2.31
N LEU A 91 12.78 -11.00 -1.83
CA LEU A 91 14.18 -10.69 -2.15
C LEU A 91 14.54 -10.94 -3.63
N ASP A 92 13.66 -11.61 -4.38
CA ASP A 92 13.80 -11.74 -5.84
C ASP A 92 13.56 -10.39 -6.55
N LYS A 93 12.73 -9.52 -5.94
CA LYS A 93 12.30 -8.24 -6.52
C LYS A 93 12.87 -7.03 -5.81
N PHE A 94 13.23 -7.15 -4.54
CA PHE A 94 13.75 -6.07 -3.71
C PHE A 94 15.10 -6.46 -3.10
N GLU A 95 15.89 -5.46 -2.73
CA GLU A 95 17.08 -5.63 -1.90
C GLU A 95 16.70 -6.09 -0.48
N ASP A 96 17.70 -6.35 0.34
CA ASP A 96 17.53 -6.82 1.73
C ASP A 96 16.81 -5.83 2.65
N ASP A 97 16.76 -4.55 2.26
CA ASP A 97 15.97 -3.50 2.89
C ASP A 97 14.45 -3.62 2.62
N TYR A 98 14.04 -4.53 1.73
CA TYR A 98 12.69 -4.71 1.20
C TYR A 98 12.07 -3.46 0.55
N LYS A 99 12.84 -2.38 0.39
CA LYS A 99 12.42 -1.07 -0.09
C LYS A 99 12.93 -0.79 -1.50
N THR A 100 14.18 -1.13 -1.76
CA THR A 100 14.87 -0.83 -3.02
C THR A 100 14.57 -1.91 -4.04
N ARG A 101 13.90 -1.57 -5.14
CA ARG A 101 13.55 -2.52 -6.21
C ARG A 101 14.77 -2.87 -7.05
N LYS A 102 14.99 -4.16 -7.29
CA LYS A 102 16.06 -4.66 -8.16
C LYS A 102 15.78 -4.34 -9.63
N GLY A 103 16.83 -3.93 -10.35
CA GLY A 103 16.76 -3.70 -11.80
C GLY A 103 15.97 -2.45 -12.22
N ARG A 104 15.81 -1.48 -11.32
CA ARG A 104 15.30 -0.14 -11.63
C ARG A 104 16.46 0.83 -11.89
#